data_AF-A0A561BZR0-F1
#
_entry.id   AF-A0A561BZR0-F1
#
_cell.length_a   1.000
_cell.length_b   1.000
_cell.length_c   1.000
_cell.angle_alpha   90.00
_cell.angle_beta   90.00
_cell.angle_gamma   90.00
#
_symmetry.space_group_name_H-M   'P 1'
#
loop_
_entity.id
_entity.type
_entity.pdbx_description
1 polymer ?
#
loop_
_entity_poly.entity_id
_entity_poly.type
_entity_poly.pdbx_seq_one_letter_code
_entity_poly.pdbx_strand_id
1 'polypeptide(L)'
;MADELLRPTIAADVDLTVRPWRQLSQAYVAFFGGVIASTVIAFVNARRLGVDRAKQRLILLVGTGSLIVAIAVATLLTDHSTGTSTGSGLRLATRIVAVLCCLVLLRIQRPMDRAFQLRGADYGSLWGPGLAAVIGGAVVEALLIAFVVEVAL
;
A
#
# COMPACT_ATOMS: atom_id res chain seq x y z
N MET A 1 -9.99 -42.23 -15.38
CA MET A 1 -10.31 -41.54 -14.10
C MET A 1 -9.07 -41.00 -13.36
N ALA A 2 -7.86 -41.07 -13.94
CA ALA A 2 -6.66 -40.45 -13.36
C ALA A 2 -6.45 -39.00 -13.84
N ASP A 3 -7.05 -38.61 -14.98
CA ASP A 3 -6.79 -37.32 -15.63
C ASP A 3 -7.40 -36.11 -14.92
N GLU A 4 -8.41 -36.30 -14.07
CA GLU A 4 -8.96 -35.22 -13.23
C GLU A 4 -8.09 -34.91 -12.02
N LEU A 5 -7.36 -35.90 -11.49
CA LEU A 5 -6.42 -35.72 -10.37
C LEU A 5 -5.13 -35.01 -10.79
N LEU A 6 -4.83 -35.02 -12.09
CA LEU A 6 -3.67 -34.35 -12.68
C LEU A 6 -4.01 -32.97 -13.26
N ARG A 7 -5.28 -32.54 -13.19
CA ARG A 7 -5.64 -31.19 -13.62
C ARG A 7 -5.06 -30.18 -12.62
N PRO A 8 -4.12 -29.32 -13.03
CA PRO A 8 -3.60 -28.29 -12.14
C PRO A 8 -4.76 -27.40 -11.71
N THR A 9 -5.11 -27.43 -10.42
CA THR A 9 -6.15 -26.58 -9.82
C THR A 9 -5.80 -25.09 -9.88
N ILE A 10 -4.57 -24.77 -10.29
CA ILE A 10 -4.09 -23.40 -10.51
C ILE A 10 -4.58 -22.90 -11.89
N ALA A 11 -5.90 -22.87 -12.09
CA ALA A 11 -6.56 -22.24 -13.23
C ALA A 11 -6.72 -20.72 -13.04
N ALA A 12 -5.80 -20.08 -12.31
CA ALA A 12 -5.71 -18.62 -12.31
C ALA A 12 -5.01 -18.23 -13.61
N ASP A 13 -5.78 -17.64 -14.53
CA ASP A 13 -5.28 -16.99 -15.74
C ASP A 13 -4.46 -15.76 -15.31
N VAL A 14 -3.20 -15.99 -14.97
CA VAL A 14 -2.25 -14.93 -14.60
C VAL A 14 -1.48 -14.60 -15.86
N ASP A 15 -1.73 -13.41 -16.37
CA ASP A 15 -1.01 -12.87 -17.52
C ASP A 15 0.48 -12.67 -17.17
N LEU A 16 1.33 -13.55 -17.68
CA LEU A 16 2.77 -13.52 -17.45
C LEU A 16 3.50 -12.41 -18.22
N THR A 17 2.82 -11.74 -19.16
CA THR A 17 3.39 -10.57 -19.86
C THR A 17 3.43 -9.35 -18.95
N VAL A 18 2.50 -9.27 -17.99
CA VAL A 18 2.43 -8.20 -17.00
C VAL A 18 3.30 -8.55 -15.81
N ARG A 19 4.47 -7.90 -15.70
CA ARG A 19 5.39 -8.12 -14.58
C ARG A 19 4.93 -7.36 -13.32
N PRO A 20 4.49 -8.04 -12.25
CA PRO A 20 4.20 -7.42 -10.96
C PRO A 20 5.50 -6.98 -10.27
N TRP A 21 5.38 -6.14 -9.26
CA TRP A 21 6.49 -5.74 -8.41
C TRP A 21 6.61 -6.63 -7.19
N ARG A 22 7.85 -6.83 -6.74
CA ARG A 22 8.14 -7.62 -5.55
C ARG A 22 7.46 -7.01 -4.33
N GLN A 23 6.75 -7.83 -3.56
CA GLN A 23 6.01 -7.39 -2.38
C GLN A 23 6.86 -6.62 -1.36
N LEU A 24 8.02 -7.16 -0.99
CA LEU A 24 8.87 -6.53 0.04
C LEU A 24 9.38 -5.16 -0.41
N SER A 25 9.52 -4.93 -1.72
CA SER A 25 9.89 -3.61 -2.26
C SER A 25 8.81 -2.56 -2.02
N GLN A 26 7.55 -2.91 -1.75
CA GLN A 26 6.51 -1.92 -1.43
C GLN A 26 6.73 -1.27 -0.04
N ALA A 27 7.53 -1.88 0.84
CA ALA A 27 7.78 -1.37 2.17
C ALA A 27 8.50 -0.01 2.16
N TYR A 28 9.44 0.22 1.22
CA TYR A 28 10.09 1.53 1.12
C TYR A 28 9.10 2.61 0.65
N VAL A 29 8.16 2.25 -0.24
CA VAL A 29 7.12 3.18 -0.71
C VAL A 29 6.24 3.60 0.46
N ALA A 30 5.85 2.66 1.33
CA ALA A 30 5.09 2.99 2.52
C ALA A 30 5.87 3.86 3.50
N PHE A 31 7.13 3.49 3.76
CA PHE A 31 7.97 4.22 4.70
C PHE A 31 8.20 5.68 4.27
N PHE A 32 8.54 5.92 3.00
CA PHE A 32 8.84 7.28 2.51
C PHE A 32 7.60 8.02 2.00
N GLY A 33 6.68 7.32 1.34
CA GLY A 33 5.53 7.89 0.63
C GLY A 33 4.22 7.95 1.43
N GLY A 34 4.12 7.28 2.57
CA GLY A 34 2.93 7.30 3.41
C GLY A 34 1.84 6.30 2.99
N VAL A 35 0.67 6.43 3.59
CA VAL A 35 -0.52 5.59 3.37
C VAL A 35 -1.00 5.69 1.92
N ILE A 36 -1.06 6.89 1.35
CA ILE A 36 -1.56 7.12 -0.02
C ILE A 36 -0.66 6.42 -1.03
N ALA A 37 0.66 6.65 -0.95
CA ALA A 37 1.62 6.00 -1.85
C ALA A 37 1.56 4.47 -1.75
N SER A 38 1.52 3.93 -0.52
CA SER A 38 1.42 2.49 -0.28
C SER A 38 0.13 1.90 -0.87
N THR A 39 -1.00 2.57 -0.67
CA THR A 39 -2.32 2.13 -1.16
C THR A 39 -2.35 2.12 -2.69
N VAL A 40 -1.85 3.17 -3.34
CA VAL A 40 -1.81 3.27 -4.81
C VAL A 40 -0.93 2.16 -5.39
N ILE A 41 0.29 1.98 -4.89
CA ILE A 41 1.18 0.92 -5.36
C ILE A 41 0.58 -0.46 -5.11
N ALA A 42 0.00 -0.69 -3.94
CA ALA A 42 -0.64 -1.96 -3.64
C ALA A 42 -1.82 -2.24 -4.58
N PHE A 43 -2.67 -1.25 -4.85
CA PHE A 43 -3.82 -1.41 -5.74
C PHE A 43 -3.38 -1.73 -7.18
N VAL A 44 -2.40 -0.99 -7.70
CA VAL A 44 -1.85 -1.25 -9.05
C VAL A 44 -1.16 -2.61 -9.10
N ASN A 45 -0.39 -2.98 -8.07
CA ASN A 45 0.27 -4.27 -8.02
C ASN A 45 -0.73 -5.43 -7.93
N ALA A 46 -1.82 -5.26 -7.18
CA ALA A 46 -2.89 -6.26 -7.09
C ALA A 46 -3.55 -6.51 -8.45
N ARG A 47 -3.73 -5.46 -9.27
CA ARG A 47 -4.20 -5.61 -10.65
C ARG A 47 -3.18 -6.37 -11.52
N ARG A 48 -1.89 -6.06 -11.38
CA ARG A 48 -0.80 -6.79 -12.08
C ARG A 48 -0.72 -8.26 -11.67
N LEU A 49 -1.01 -8.56 -10.40
CA LEU A 49 -1.02 -9.92 -9.85
C LEU A 49 -2.30 -10.71 -10.19
N GLY A 50 -3.29 -10.11 -10.86
CA GLY A 50 -4.57 -10.77 -11.13
C GLY A 50 -5.42 -11.03 -9.88
N VAL A 51 -5.22 -10.26 -8.81
CA VAL A 51 -6.02 -10.35 -7.58
C VAL A 51 -7.49 -10.05 -7.89
N ASP A 52 -8.42 -10.79 -7.29
CA ASP A 52 -9.85 -10.61 -7.50
C ASP A 52 -10.36 -9.21 -7.12
N ARG A 53 -11.46 -8.77 -7.74
CA ARG A 53 -12.01 -7.42 -7.54
C ARG A 53 -12.44 -7.15 -6.10
N ALA A 54 -12.87 -8.16 -5.34
CA ALA A 54 -13.27 -7.98 -3.95
C ALA A 54 -12.05 -7.63 -3.07
N LYS A 55 -10.92 -8.33 -3.25
CA LYS A 55 -9.65 -8.00 -2.58
C LYS A 55 -9.06 -6.67 -3.06
N GLN A 56 -9.22 -6.30 -4.33
CA GLN A 56 -8.84 -4.96 -4.80
C GLN A 56 -9.63 -3.85 -4.10
N ARG A 57 -10.95 -4.04 -3.90
CA ARG A 57 -11.77 -3.11 -3.10
C ARG A 57 -11.34 -3.09 -1.63
N LEU A 58 -11.00 -4.25 -1.07
CA LEU A 58 -10.48 -4.35 0.30
C LEU A 58 -9.18 -3.55 0.47
N ILE A 59 -8.27 -3.57 -0.51
CA ILE A 59 -7.05 -2.74 -0.50
C ILE A 59 -7.41 -1.25 -0.38
N LEU A 60 -8.39 -0.79 -1.17
CA LEU A 60 -8.84 0.60 -1.10
C LEU A 60 -9.48 0.93 0.26
N LEU A 61 -10.32 0.03 0.79
CA LEU A 61 -10.94 0.22 2.11
C LEU A 61 -9.90 0.29 3.23
N VAL A 62 -8.91 -0.60 3.22
CA VAL A 62 -7.81 -0.59 4.20
C VAL A 62 -6.98 0.69 4.05
N GLY A 63 -6.67 1.11 2.82
CA GLY A 63 -5.95 2.34 2.56
C GLY A 63 -6.68 3.57 3.07
N THR A 64 -7.96 3.71 2.71
CA THR A 64 -8.82 4.80 3.18
C THR A 64 -8.96 4.79 4.70
N GLY A 65 -9.19 3.63 5.32
CA GLY A 65 -9.27 3.51 6.78
C GLY A 65 -7.96 3.90 7.47
N SER A 66 -6.82 3.49 6.90
CA SER A 66 -5.50 3.86 7.42
C SER A 66 -5.22 5.36 7.25
N LEU A 67 -5.73 5.99 6.19
CA LEU A 67 -5.60 7.43 5.98
C LEU A 67 -6.41 8.21 7.03
N ILE A 68 -7.64 7.76 7.32
CA ILE A 68 -8.46 8.34 8.40
C ILE A 68 -7.73 8.23 9.74
N VAL A 69 -7.12 7.06 10.03
CA VAL A 69 -6.31 6.89 11.24
C VAL A 69 -5.10 7.82 11.26
N ALA A 70 -4.39 7.99 10.13
CA ALA A 70 -3.25 8.90 10.05
C ALA A 70 -3.66 10.36 10.31
N ILE A 71 -4.80 10.79 9.77
CA ILE A 71 -5.38 12.12 10.02
C ILE A 71 -5.75 12.27 11.49
N ALA A 72 -6.46 11.30 12.09
CA ALA A 72 -6.84 11.34 13.49
C ALA A 72 -5.62 11.38 14.43
N VAL A 73 -4.57 10.61 14.12
CA VAL A 73 -3.29 10.67 14.85
C VAL A 73 -2.67 12.06 14.71
N ALA A 74 -2.72 12.66 13.52
CA ALA A 74 -2.16 13.98 13.31
C ALA A 74 -2.92 15.09 14.04
N THR A 75 -4.25 15.05 14.05
CA THR A 75 -5.07 16.04 14.78
C THR A 75 -4.90 15.92 16.29
N LEU A 76 -4.80 14.69 16.82
CA LEU A 76 -4.62 14.45 18.26
C LEU A 76 -3.23 14.82 18.78
N LEU A 77 -2.19 14.67 17.95
CA LEU A 77 -0.79 14.93 18.34
C LEU A 77 -0.32 16.36 18.02
N THR A 78 -1.13 17.15 17.33
CA THR A 78 -0.83 18.57 17.09
C THR A 78 -1.24 19.36 18.32
N ASP A 79 -0.26 19.90 19.04
CA ASP A 79 -0.50 20.78 20.19
C ASP A 79 -0.61 22.24 19.72
N HIS A 80 -1.81 22.80 19.84
CA HIS A 80 -2.19 24.12 19.35
C HIS A 80 -1.69 25.26 20.26
N SER A 81 -1.30 24.93 21.49
CA SER A 81 -0.98 25.90 22.55
C SER A 81 0.38 26.58 22.36
N THR A 82 1.31 25.93 21.65
CA THR A 82 2.71 26.34 21.58
C THR A 82 3.18 26.64 20.15
N GLY A 83 2.36 26.39 19.12
CA GLY A 83 2.78 26.46 17.71
C GLY A 83 3.97 25.55 17.38
N THR A 84 4.36 24.69 18.34
CA THR A 84 5.58 23.89 18.29
C THR A 84 5.14 22.43 18.24
N SER A 85 4.66 22.01 17.07
CA SER A 85 4.50 20.59 16.79
C SER A 85 5.85 19.91 17.06
N THR A 86 5.88 18.95 17.99
CA THR A 86 7.04 18.09 18.21
C THR A 86 7.21 17.23 16.96
N GLY A 87 7.81 17.81 15.92
CA GLY A 87 7.76 17.30 14.55
C GLY A 87 8.32 15.89 14.39
N SER A 88 9.17 15.45 15.33
CA SER A 88 9.70 14.09 15.36
C SER A 88 8.63 13.05 15.74
N GLY A 89 7.82 13.31 16.76
CA GLY A 89 6.79 12.36 17.25
C GLY A 89 5.65 12.16 16.26
N LEU A 90 5.15 13.26 15.68
CA LEU A 90 4.10 13.22 14.66
C LEU A 90 4.56 12.48 13.39
N ARG A 91 5.79 12.77 12.92
CA ARG A 91 6.38 12.06 11.78
C ARG A 91 6.51 10.58 12.07
N LEU A 92 7.00 10.20 13.24
CA LEU A 92 7.14 8.80 13.61
C LEU A 92 5.78 8.08 13.67
N ALA A 93 4.79 8.68 14.32
CA ALA A 93 3.46 8.10 14.47
C ALA A 93 2.78 7.85 13.11
N THR A 94 2.81 8.85 12.22
CA THR A 94 2.27 8.71 10.85
C THR A 94 3.03 7.68 10.02
N ARG A 95 4.36 7.56 10.18
CA ARG A 95 5.14 6.48 9.54
C ARG A 95 4.75 5.11 10.06
N ILE A 96 4.50 4.95 11.35
CA ILE A 96 4.03 3.68 11.93
C ILE A 96 2.69 3.29 11.28
N VAL A 97 1.74 4.22 11.16
CA VAL A 97 0.45 3.97 10.49
C VAL A 97 0.64 3.52 9.04
N ALA A 98 1.50 4.21 8.27
CA ALA A 98 1.79 3.84 6.89
C ALA A 98 2.41 2.45 6.75
N VAL A 99 3.35 2.10 7.64
CA VAL A 99 3.99 0.78 7.65
C VAL A 99 2.98 -0.31 8.03
N LEU A 100 2.15 -0.09 9.05
CA LEU A 100 1.10 -1.03 9.44
C LEU A 100 0.08 -1.24 8.32
N CYS A 101 -0.35 -0.16 7.66
CA CYS A 101 -1.18 -0.22 6.45
C CYS A 101 -0.53 -1.13 5.41
N CYS A 102 0.73 -0.87 5.06
CA CYS A 102 1.48 -1.67 4.09
C CYS A 102 1.53 -3.14 4.47
N LEU A 103 1.78 -3.49 5.74
CA LEU A 103 1.80 -4.88 6.19
C LEU A 103 0.47 -5.59 5.94
N VAL A 104 -0.66 -4.91 6.18
CA VAL A 104 -2.00 -5.44 5.86
C VAL A 104 -2.17 -5.62 4.35
N LEU A 105 -1.79 -4.62 3.55
CA LEU A 105 -1.90 -4.68 2.08
C LEU A 105 -1.05 -5.83 1.50
N LEU A 106 0.14 -6.06 2.04
CA LEU A 106 0.97 -7.20 1.66
C LEU A 106 0.28 -8.53 1.98
N ARG A 107 -0.37 -8.66 3.15
CA ARG A 107 -1.12 -9.87 3.51
C ARG A 107 -2.24 -10.19 2.52
N ILE A 108 -2.93 -9.17 2.01
CA ILE A 108 -3.99 -9.35 1.01
C ILE A 108 -3.42 -9.91 -0.31
N GLN A 109 -2.24 -9.45 -0.72
CA GLN A 109 -1.61 -9.86 -1.99
C GLN A 109 -0.85 -11.19 -1.92
N ARG A 110 -0.39 -11.61 -0.72
CA ARG A 110 0.47 -12.80 -0.51
C ARG A 110 0.05 -14.07 -1.26
N PRO A 111 -1.24 -14.46 -1.31
CA PRO A 111 -1.63 -15.69 -1.99
C PRO A 111 -1.31 -15.66 -3.49
N MET A 112 -1.57 -14.54 -4.16
CA MET A 112 -1.33 -14.38 -5.59
C MET A 112 0.16 -14.16 -5.90
N ASP A 113 0.88 -13.44 -5.04
CA ASP A 113 2.32 -13.30 -5.17
C ASP A 113 3.06 -14.64 -5.06
N ARG A 114 2.64 -15.50 -4.11
CA ARG A 114 3.19 -16.86 -4.01
C ARG A 114 2.86 -17.70 -5.25
N ALA A 115 1.64 -17.59 -5.78
CA ALA A 115 1.26 -18.26 -7.01
C ALA A 115 2.08 -17.79 -8.22
N PHE A 116 2.42 -16.50 -8.28
CA PHE A 116 3.31 -15.94 -9.32
C PHE A 116 4.74 -16.46 -9.19
N GLN A 117 5.31 -16.50 -7.97
CA GLN A 117 6.66 -17.01 -7.72
C GLN A 117 6.83 -18.47 -8.16
N LEU A 118 5.83 -19.31 -7.90
CA LEU A 118 5.86 -20.72 -8.28
C LEU A 118 5.87 -20.95 -9.79
N ARG A 119 5.55 -19.93 -10.59
CA ARG A 119 5.61 -19.99 -12.06
C ARG A 119 6.96 -19.57 -12.64
N GLY A 120 7.91 -19.16 -11.80
CA GLY A 120 9.28 -18.87 -12.22
C GLY A 120 9.46 -17.59 -13.06
N ALA A 121 8.47 -16.70 -13.08
CA ALA A 121 8.57 -15.44 -13.81
C ALA A 121 9.27 -14.35 -12.98
N ASP A 122 10.00 -13.46 -13.67
CA ASP A 122 10.71 -12.36 -13.05
C ASP A 122 9.79 -11.18 -12.68
N TYR A 123 10.08 -10.56 -11.54
CA TYR A 123 9.44 -9.31 -11.13
C TYR A 123 9.87 -8.12 -11.99
N GLY A 124 8.95 -7.16 -12.13
CA GLY A 124 9.26 -5.84 -12.67
C GLY A 124 9.99 -4.96 -11.66
N SER A 125 10.72 -3.96 -12.17
CA SER A 125 11.35 -2.94 -11.32
C SER A 125 10.30 -1.98 -10.75
N LEU A 126 10.34 -1.76 -9.43
CA LEU A 126 9.50 -0.78 -8.73
C LEU A 126 10.15 0.60 -8.66
N TRP A 127 11.40 0.79 -9.08
CA TRP A 127 12.13 2.05 -8.86
C TRP A 127 11.43 3.28 -9.44
N GLY A 128 11.12 3.27 -10.75
CA GLY A 128 10.40 4.37 -11.40
C GLY A 128 9.01 4.65 -10.80
N PRO A 129 8.08 3.68 -10.83
CA PRO A 129 6.72 3.88 -10.33
C PRO A 129 6.69 4.12 -8.82
N GLY A 130 7.57 3.48 -8.05
CA GLY A 130 7.66 3.64 -6.61
C GLY A 130 8.21 5.01 -6.22
N LEU A 131 9.22 5.54 -6.91
CA LEU A 131 9.71 6.90 -6.67
C LEU A 131 8.63 7.94 -6.99
N ALA A 132 7.93 7.78 -8.12
CA ALA A 132 6.82 8.65 -8.48
C ALA A 132 5.69 8.62 -7.43
N ALA A 133 5.34 7.42 -6.94
CA ALA A 133 4.34 7.25 -5.89
C ALA A 133 4.80 7.84 -4.55
N VAL A 134 6.08 7.72 -4.20
CA VAL A 134 6.63 8.31 -2.97
C VAL A 134 6.51 9.83 -3.00
N ILE A 135 6.96 10.46 -4.09
CA ILE A 135 6.92 11.93 -4.21
C ILE A 135 5.46 12.41 -4.23
N GLY A 136 4.65 11.86 -5.14
CA GLY A 136 3.25 12.28 -5.29
C GLY A 136 2.42 11.98 -4.04
N GLY A 137 2.53 10.77 -3.50
CA GLY A 137 1.78 10.35 -2.32
C GLY A 137 2.19 11.12 -1.07
N ALA A 138 3.49 11.36 -0.83
CA ALA A 138 3.93 12.13 0.33
C ALA A 138 3.43 13.58 0.29
N VAL A 139 3.47 14.22 -0.88
CA VAL A 139 2.96 15.59 -1.05
C VAL A 139 1.45 15.65 -0.82
N VAL A 140 0.69 14.76 -1.47
CA VAL A 140 -0.78 14.74 -1.34
C VAL A 140 -1.20 14.42 0.10
N GLU A 141 -0.55 13.46 0.75
CA GLU A 141 -0.86 13.09 2.13
C GLU A 141 -0.55 14.21 3.11
N ALA A 142 0.60 14.88 2.95
CA ALA A 142 0.97 16.01 3.78
C ALA A 142 0.00 17.19 3.62
N LEU A 143 -0.38 17.53 2.38
CA LEU A 143 -1.36 18.59 2.11
C LEU A 143 -2.73 18.27 2.69
N LEU A 144 -3.17 17.02 2.56
CA LEU A 144 -4.47 16.58 3.08
C LEU A 144 -4.50 16.63 4.60
N ILE A 145 -3.45 16.14 5.27
CA ILE A 145 -3.34 16.22 6.73
C ILE A 145 -3.29 17.68 7.18
N ALA A 146 -2.46 18.52 6.54
CA ALA A 146 -2.36 19.94 6.88
C ALA A 146 -3.71 20.65 6.73
N PHE A 147 -4.40 20.44 5.60
CA PHE A 147 -5.73 21.01 5.34
C PHE A 147 -6.75 20.58 6.39
N VAL A 148 -6.82 19.28 6.73
CA VAL A 148 -7.79 18.80 7.72
C VAL A 148 -7.47 19.33 9.12
N VAL A 149 -6.19 19.36 9.50
CA VAL A 149 -5.79 19.92 10.81
C VAL A 149 -6.16 21.40 10.88
N GLU A 150 -5.91 22.17 9.82
CA GLU A 150 -6.22 23.61 9.78
C GLU A 150 -7.73 23.89 9.77
N VAL A 151 -8.54 23.07 9.08
CA VAL A 151 -10.01 23.26 8.97
C VAL A 151 -10.79 22.70 10.16
N ALA A 152 -10.26 21.71 10.88
CA ALA A 152 -10.94 21.10 12.03
C ALA A 152 -10.87 21.94 13.32
N LEU A 153 -10.24 23.12 13.26
CA LEU A 153 -10.05 24.09 14.34
C LEU A 153 -10.72 25.41 14.01
#